data_AF-A0AAW0QJ32-F1
#
_entry.id   AF-A0AAW0QJ32-F1
#
_cell.length_a   1.000
_cell.length_b   1.000
_cell.length_c   1.000
_cell.angle_alpha   90.00
_cell.angle_beta   90.00
_cell.angle_gamma   90.00
#
_symmetry.space_group_name_H-M   'P 1'
#
loop_
_entity.id
_entity.type
_entity.pdbx_description
1 polymer ?
#
loop_
_entity_poly.entity_id
_entity_poly.type
_entity_poly.pdbx_seq_one_letter_code
_entity_poly.pdbx_strand_id
1 'polypeptide(L)'
;MAFQAPMRLPLGLVRARLTTAAARPFFAVPTTTTPLCGRRQYSSEPAPPPLLQKMRTDLKTAMRAKEVARLAVLRSVLSATLNASKTGTPISTDAQLVALLRKTARASRDAVEEFRTAGREDLVEKEQAQIDILEQYTADSGVQEVTADELRTIVAGMVTAMTSEGARPPTAKHRWAMS
;
A
#
# COMPACT_ATOMS: atom_id res chain seq x y z
N MET A 1 40.32 57.65 -47.80
CA MET A 1 39.80 56.77 -46.73
C MET A 1 39.87 55.34 -47.23
N ALA A 2 40.64 54.52 -46.51
CA ALA A 2 40.92 53.12 -46.79
C ALA A 2 39.73 52.21 -46.42
N PHE A 3 39.76 50.99 -46.97
CA PHE A 3 39.16 49.70 -46.57
C PHE A 3 38.44 49.03 -47.76
N GLN A 4 39.13 48.20 -48.57
CA GLN A 4 39.56 46.81 -48.34
C GLN A 4 38.50 45.78 -48.79
N ALA A 5 38.73 45.19 -49.96
CA ALA A 5 38.42 43.78 -50.25
C ALA A 5 39.64 42.92 -49.82
N PRO A 6 39.67 41.57 -49.90
CA PRO A 6 38.64 40.54 -50.13
C PRO A 6 38.70 39.43 -49.04
N MET A 7 37.94 38.34 -49.15
CA MET A 7 38.47 36.95 -49.10
C MET A 7 37.41 35.89 -48.75
N ARG A 8 37.41 34.85 -49.59
CA ARG A 8 36.93 33.48 -49.34
C ARG A 8 37.31 33.00 -47.94
N LEU A 9 36.37 32.35 -47.24
CA LEU A 9 36.69 31.48 -46.12
C LEU A 9 36.52 30.00 -46.51
N PRO A 10 37.47 29.13 -46.09
CA PRO A 10 37.54 27.74 -46.49
C PRO A 10 36.71 26.81 -45.61
N LEU A 11 36.51 25.61 -46.17
CA LEU A 11 36.07 24.37 -45.53
C LEU A 11 36.78 24.08 -44.20
N GLY A 12 36.04 23.49 -43.26
CA GLY A 12 36.59 22.62 -42.23
C GLY A 12 36.52 23.19 -40.81
N LEU A 13 35.49 22.81 -40.06
CA LEU A 13 35.54 22.79 -38.59
C LEU A 13 34.71 21.62 -38.08
N VAL A 14 35.34 20.45 -38.11
CA VAL A 14 34.95 19.27 -37.33
C VAL A 14 34.99 19.69 -35.86
N ARG A 15 33.82 19.90 -35.24
CA ARG A 15 33.73 20.09 -33.80
C ARG A 15 34.04 18.76 -33.11
N ALA A 16 35.27 18.64 -32.64
CA ALA A 16 35.73 17.56 -31.78
C ALA A 16 34.82 17.46 -30.54
N ARG A 17 34.14 16.33 -30.37
CA ARG A 17 33.54 15.94 -29.10
C ARG A 17 34.70 15.59 -28.17
N LEU A 18 35.06 16.50 -27.28
CA LEU A 18 35.89 16.18 -26.13
C LEU A 18 35.08 15.27 -25.21
N THR A 19 35.30 13.97 -25.30
CA THR A 19 34.89 13.00 -24.29
C THR A 19 35.82 13.18 -23.09
N THR A 20 35.47 14.06 -22.16
CA THR A 20 36.15 14.12 -20.87
C THR A 20 35.70 12.90 -20.06
N ALA A 21 36.48 11.83 -20.14
CA ALA A 21 36.35 10.67 -19.28
C ALA A 21 36.70 11.08 -17.84
N ALA A 22 35.72 11.60 -17.10
CA ALA A 22 35.82 11.76 -15.66
C ALA A 22 35.83 10.35 -15.04
N ALA A 23 37.04 9.88 -14.71
CA ALA A 23 37.25 8.68 -13.91
C ALA A 23 36.42 8.79 -12.62
N ARG A 24 35.38 7.96 -12.50
CA ARG A 24 34.65 7.81 -11.25
C ARG A 24 35.62 7.17 -10.24
N PRO A 25 35.91 7.81 -9.10
CA PRO A 25 36.75 7.18 -8.09
C PRO A 25 36.06 5.89 -7.65
N PHE A 26 36.75 4.78 -7.85
CA PHE A 26 36.33 3.46 -7.40
C PHE A 26 36.26 3.53 -5.87
N PHE A 27 35.05 3.58 -5.32
CA PHE A 27 34.84 3.53 -3.88
C PHE A 27 35.37 2.19 -3.38
N ALA A 28 36.56 2.19 -2.77
CA ALA A 28 37.10 1.03 -2.09
C ALA A 28 36.28 0.82 -0.81
N VAL A 29 35.39 -0.17 -0.83
CA VAL A 29 34.69 -0.59 0.39
C VAL A 29 35.71 -1.28 1.30
N PRO A 30 35.89 -0.84 2.56
CA PRO A 30 36.79 -1.54 3.48
C PRO A 30 36.20 -2.92 3.75
N THR A 31 36.91 -3.98 3.36
CA THR A 31 36.58 -5.36 3.70
C THR A 31 36.99 -5.62 5.14
N THR A 32 36.28 -5.02 6.10
CA THR A 32 36.32 -5.45 7.49
C THR A 32 35.55 -6.76 7.60
N THR A 33 36.27 -7.86 7.36
CA THR A 33 35.86 -9.22 7.72
C THR A 33 35.68 -9.28 9.23
N THR A 34 34.49 -8.92 9.69
CA THR A 34 34.07 -9.11 11.08
C THR A 34 33.90 -10.61 11.30
N PRO A 35 34.52 -11.20 12.35
CA PRO A 35 34.30 -12.60 12.67
C PRO A 35 32.85 -12.76 13.11
N LEU A 36 32.05 -13.36 12.24
CA LEU A 36 30.68 -13.77 12.49
C LEU A 36 30.67 -14.92 13.50
N CYS A 37 30.98 -14.65 14.77
CA CYS A 37 30.45 -15.48 15.85
C CYS A 37 28.95 -15.21 15.90
N GLY A 38 28.19 -16.09 15.24
CA GLY A 38 26.78 -15.92 14.91
C GLY A 38 25.93 -15.64 16.15
N ARG A 39 25.60 -14.36 16.35
CA ARG A 39 24.51 -13.96 17.22
C ARG A 39 23.22 -14.48 16.59
N ARG A 40 22.76 -15.65 17.03
CA ARG A 40 21.45 -16.19 16.66
C ARG A 40 20.40 -15.26 17.26
N GLN A 41 19.98 -14.28 16.48
CA GLN A 41 18.89 -13.38 16.85
C GLN A 41 17.60 -14.22 16.87
N TYR A 42 17.17 -14.63 18.05
CA TYR A 42 15.76 -14.99 18.25
C TYR A 42 14.98 -13.69 18.11
N SER A 43 14.42 -13.43 16.94
CA SER A 43 13.52 -12.29 16.75
C SER A 43 12.33 -12.50 17.67
N SER A 44 12.24 -11.70 18.73
CA SER A 44 11.07 -11.63 19.61
C SER A 44 9.89 -10.91 18.94
N GLU A 45 9.84 -10.89 17.61
CA GLU A 45 8.81 -10.18 16.87
C GLU A 45 7.49 -10.95 16.97
N PRO A 46 6.38 -10.26 17.28
CA PRO A 46 5.07 -10.89 17.35
C PRO A 46 4.71 -11.52 16.00
N ALA A 47 4.04 -12.67 16.05
CA ALA A 47 3.64 -13.39 14.85
C ALA A 47 2.80 -12.47 13.93
N PRO A 48 3.02 -12.52 12.60
CA PRO A 48 2.24 -11.70 11.67
C PRO A 48 0.75 -12.05 11.76
N PRO A 49 -0.15 -11.09 11.47
CA PRO A 49 -1.59 -11.35 11.47
C PRO A 49 -1.94 -12.50 10.51
N PRO A 50 -2.90 -13.38 10.86
CA PRO A 50 -3.25 -14.54 10.04
C PRO A 50 -3.72 -14.15 8.64
N LEU A 51 -4.40 -13.00 8.47
CA LEU A 51 -4.81 -12.52 7.14
C LEU A 51 -3.59 -12.11 6.30
N LEU A 52 -2.63 -11.45 6.92
CA LEU A 52 -1.38 -11.04 6.27
C LEU A 52 -0.57 -12.26 5.80
N GLN A 53 -0.60 -13.36 6.56
CA GLN A 53 0.01 -14.62 6.14
C GLN A 53 -0.70 -15.25 4.94
N LYS A 54 -2.04 -15.25 4.91
CA LYS A 54 -2.83 -15.70 3.75
C LYS A 54 -2.47 -14.90 2.49
N MET A 55 -2.39 -13.58 2.58
CA MET A 55 -2.00 -12.75 1.42
C MET A 55 -0.58 -13.07 0.92
N ARG A 56 0.36 -13.40 1.82
CA ARG A 56 1.72 -13.81 1.46
C ARG A 56 1.75 -15.18 0.79
N THR A 57 0.93 -16.13 1.22
CA THR A 57 0.78 -17.42 0.53
C THR A 57 0.16 -17.24 -0.83
N ASP A 58 -0.89 -16.42 -0.91
CA ASP A 58 -1.61 -16.16 -2.16
C ASP A 58 -0.73 -15.46 -3.17
N LEU A 59 0.14 -14.54 -2.75
CA LEU A 59 1.12 -13.92 -3.64
C LEU A 59 2.03 -14.97 -4.31
N LYS A 60 2.45 -16.00 -3.57
CA LYS A 60 3.23 -17.10 -4.14
C LYS A 60 2.40 -17.91 -5.13
N THR A 61 1.13 -18.15 -4.84
CA THR A 61 0.23 -18.86 -5.77
C THR A 61 -0.04 -18.05 -7.04
N ALA A 62 -0.31 -16.75 -6.93
CA ALA A 62 -0.52 -15.84 -8.05
C ALA A 62 0.72 -15.73 -8.94
N MET A 63 1.92 -15.76 -8.35
CA MET A 63 3.17 -15.81 -9.12
C MET A 63 3.30 -17.09 -9.94
N ARG A 64 2.85 -18.23 -9.41
CA ARG A 64 2.87 -19.52 -10.14
C ARG A 64 1.79 -19.57 -11.23
N ALA A 65 0.60 -19.07 -10.92
CA ALA A 65 -0.53 -18.99 -11.85
C ALA A 65 -0.38 -17.88 -12.92
N LYS A 66 0.60 -16.98 -12.75
CA LYS A 66 0.84 -15.81 -13.64
C LYS A 66 -0.36 -14.88 -13.76
N GLU A 67 -1.16 -14.77 -12.70
CA GLU A 67 -2.29 -13.83 -12.63
C GLU A 67 -1.79 -12.40 -12.39
N VAL A 68 -1.65 -11.60 -13.46
CA VAL A 68 -1.05 -10.27 -13.40
C VAL A 68 -1.84 -9.30 -12.52
N ALA A 69 -3.18 -9.28 -12.66
CA ALA A 69 -4.05 -8.40 -11.90
C ALA A 69 -3.97 -8.68 -10.39
N ARG A 70 -4.20 -9.94 -9.99
CA ARG A 70 -4.14 -10.37 -8.58
C ARG A 70 -2.77 -10.13 -7.95
N LEU A 71 -1.70 -10.41 -8.69
CA LEU A 71 -0.34 -10.15 -8.24
C LEU A 71 -0.09 -8.66 -7.97
N ALA A 72 -0.60 -7.76 -8.83
CA ALA A 72 -0.41 -6.32 -8.68
C ALA A 72 -1.11 -5.81 -7.42
N VAL A 73 -2.36 -6.22 -7.21
CA VAL A 73 -3.15 -5.87 -6.02
C VAL A 73 -2.47 -6.37 -4.75
N LEU A 74 -2.08 -7.65 -4.70
CA LEU A 74 -1.42 -8.23 -3.53
C LEU A 74 -0.10 -7.51 -3.17
N ARG A 75 0.71 -7.14 -4.17
CA ARG A 75 1.95 -6.38 -3.94
C ARG A 75 1.69 -4.97 -3.47
N SER A 76 0.66 -4.30 -4.01
CA SER A 76 0.25 -2.97 -3.59
C SER A 76 -0.15 -2.98 -2.10
N VAL A 77 -1.01 -3.92 -1.70
CA VAL A 77 -1.45 -4.04 -0.30
C VAL A 77 -0.26 -4.32 0.63
N LEU A 78 0.62 -5.28 0.28
CA LEU A 78 1.80 -5.56 1.10
C LEU A 78 2.72 -4.34 1.22
N SER A 79 2.91 -3.60 0.14
CA SER A 79 3.70 -2.36 0.18
C SER A 79 3.04 -1.30 1.07
N ALA A 80 1.71 -1.17 1.00
CA ALA A 80 0.96 -0.26 1.86
C ALA A 80 1.09 -0.65 3.35
N THR A 81 1.07 -1.95 3.66
CA THR A 81 1.32 -2.42 5.04
C THR A 81 2.73 -2.10 5.54
N LEU A 82 3.75 -2.27 4.70
CA LEU A 82 5.14 -1.90 5.01
C LEU A 82 5.33 -0.39 5.14
N ASN A 83 4.57 0.40 4.40
CA ASN A 83 4.59 1.86 4.53
C ASN A 83 3.91 2.30 5.84
N ALA A 84 2.81 1.65 6.22
CA ALA A 84 2.15 1.91 7.50
C ALA A 84 3.05 1.57 8.69
N SER A 85 3.85 0.49 8.63
CA SER A 85 4.79 0.14 9.70
C SER A 85 5.95 1.13 9.88
N LYS A 86 6.25 1.94 8.87
CA LYS A 86 7.24 3.04 8.96
C LYS A 86 6.65 4.32 9.55
N THR A 87 5.32 4.38 9.65
CA THR A 87 4.58 5.51 10.22
C THR A 87 4.27 5.23 11.70
N GLY A 88 3.86 6.24 12.47
CA GLY A 88 3.50 6.08 13.88
C GLY A 88 2.28 5.17 14.17
N THR A 89 1.60 4.69 13.14
CA THR A 89 0.42 3.80 13.23
C THR A 89 0.67 2.46 12.50
N PRO A 90 1.44 1.55 13.10
CA PRO A 90 1.70 0.24 12.50
C PRO A 90 0.44 -0.62 12.44
N ILE A 91 0.31 -1.40 11.37
CA ILE A 91 -0.78 -2.36 11.19
C ILE A 91 -0.38 -3.65 11.90
N SER A 92 -0.91 -3.85 13.09
CA SER A 92 -0.63 -5.02 13.93
C SER A 92 -1.80 -6.01 14.00
N THR A 93 -3.01 -5.57 13.62
CA THR A 93 -4.24 -6.36 13.74
C THR A 93 -4.91 -6.57 12.39
N ASP A 94 -5.65 -7.68 12.24
CA ASP A 94 -6.42 -7.95 11.01
C ASP A 94 -7.47 -6.86 10.74
N ALA A 95 -8.06 -6.26 11.78
CA ALA A 95 -9.02 -5.16 11.64
C ALA A 95 -8.41 -3.93 10.96
N GLN A 96 -7.18 -3.56 11.32
CA GLN A 96 -6.46 -2.46 10.67
C GLN A 96 -6.10 -2.79 9.23
N LEU A 97 -5.79 -4.06 8.93
CA LEU A 97 -5.52 -4.52 7.58
C LEU A 97 -6.79 -4.46 6.71
N VAL A 98 -7.94 -4.87 7.24
CA VAL A 98 -9.24 -4.73 6.57
C VAL A 98 -9.58 -3.26 6.34
N ALA A 99 -9.32 -2.37 7.31
CA ALA A 99 -9.53 -0.93 7.12
C ALA A 99 -8.67 -0.37 5.97
N LEU A 100 -7.43 -0.84 5.83
CA LEU A 100 -6.57 -0.49 4.69
C LEU A 100 -7.16 -1.02 3.37
N LEU A 101 -7.59 -2.28 3.31
CA LEU A 101 -8.21 -2.87 2.12
C LEU A 101 -9.42 -2.07 1.65
N ARG A 102 -10.28 -1.66 2.60
CA ARG A 102 -11.45 -0.81 2.32
C ARG A 102 -11.05 0.56 1.79
N LYS A 103 -10.03 1.19 2.40
CA LYS A 103 -9.51 2.47 1.91
C LYS A 103 -9.00 2.35 0.47
N THR A 104 -8.27 1.28 0.15
CA THR A 104 -7.79 1.03 -1.22
C THR A 104 -8.93 0.74 -2.19
N ALA A 105 -9.96 -0.02 -1.78
CA ALA A 105 -11.11 -0.28 -2.63
C ALA A 105 -11.90 0.99 -2.95
N ARG A 106 -12.06 1.89 -1.97
CA ARG A 106 -12.68 3.20 -2.18
C ARG A 106 -11.88 4.06 -3.16
N ALA A 107 -10.56 4.14 -2.98
CA ALA A 107 -9.70 4.89 -3.90
C ALA A 107 -9.77 4.36 -5.34
N SER A 108 -9.87 3.04 -5.54
CA SER A 108 -10.08 2.44 -6.87
C SER A 108 -11.45 2.78 -7.45
N ARG A 109 -12.52 2.83 -6.64
CA ARG A 109 -13.85 3.25 -7.10
C ARG A 109 -13.85 4.71 -7.56
N ASP A 110 -13.24 5.59 -6.79
CA ASP A 110 -13.08 7.00 -7.14
C ASP A 110 -12.29 7.13 -8.47
N ALA A 111 -11.21 6.35 -8.63
CA ALA A 111 -10.43 6.32 -9.87
C ALA A 111 -11.21 5.76 -11.08
N VAL A 112 -12.09 4.77 -10.88
CA VAL A 112 -12.98 4.26 -11.94
C VAL A 112 -13.88 5.38 -12.48
N GLU A 113 -14.47 6.20 -11.61
CA GLU A 113 -15.31 7.31 -12.02
C GLU A 113 -14.51 8.36 -12.81
N GLU A 114 -13.31 8.70 -12.36
CA GLU A 114 -12.38 9.59 -13.07
C GLU A 114 -11.99 9.03 -14.45
N PHE A 115 -11.67 7.75 -14.57
CA PHE A 115 -11.31 7.14 -15.85
C PHE A 115 -12.50 7.00 -16.82
N ARG A 116 -13.71 6.75 -16.29
CA ARG A 116 -14.95 6.76 -17.08
C ARG A 116 -15.22 8.14 -17.66
N THR A 117 -15.11 9.20 -16.86
CA THR A 117 -15.28 10.57 -17.35
C THR A 117 -14.21 10.97 -18.38
N ALA A 118 -13.00 10.43 -18.27
CA ALA A 118 -11.93 10.62 -19.24
C ALA A 118 -12.03 9.73 -20.50
N GLY A 119 -13.04 8.85 -20.61
CA GLY A 119 -13.26 7.97 -21.77
C GLY A 119 -12.20 6.87 -21.95
N ARG A 120 -11.50 6.47 -20.87
CA ARG A 120 -10.46 5.41 -20.92
C ARG A 120 -10.98 4.09 -20.37
N GLU A 121 -11.71 3.34 -21.19
CA GLU A 121 -12.29 2.05 -20.80
C GLU A 121 -11.23 0.99 -20.42
N ASP A 122 -10.06 1.00 -21.07
CA ASP A 122 -8.95 0.08 -20.75
C ASP A 122 -8.47 0.18 -19.29
N LEU A 123 -8.58 1.37 -18.68
CA LEU A 123 -8.20 1.58 -17.28
C LEU A 123 -9.35 1.26 -16.33
N VAL A 124 -10.58 1.50 -16.78
CA VAL A 124 -11.79 1.15 -16.03
C VAL A 124 -11.83 -0.36 -15.80
N GLU A 125 -11.60 -1.17 -16.82
CA GLU A 125 -11.59 -2.64 -16.67
C GLU A 125 -10.52 -3.12 -15.68
N LYS A 126 -9.34 -2.49 -15.69
CA LYS A 126 -8.24 -2.84 -14.78
C LYS A 126 -8.55 -2.50 -13.33
N GLU A 127 -9.09 -1.31 -13.08
CA GLU A 127 -9.49 -0.90 -11.73
C GLU A 127 -10.71 -1.71 -11.25
N GLN A 128 -11.64 -2.06 -12.14
CA GLN A 128 -12.78 -2.91 -11.80
C GLN A 128 -12.32 -4.30 -11.36
N ALA A 129 -11.41 -4.93 -12.11
CA ALA A 129 -10.82 -6.20 -11.71
C ALA A 129 -10.08 -6.11 -10.36
N GLN A 130 -9.44 -4.97 -10.08
CA GLN A 130 -8.79 -4.72 -8.79
C GLN A 130 -9.81 -4.62 -7.65
N ILE A 131 -10.94 -3.94 -7.86
CA ILE A 131 -12.03 -3.87 -6.90
C ILE A 131 -12.56 -5.27 -6.59
N ASP A 132 -12.83 -6.08 -7.60
CA ASP A 132 -13.36 -7.44 -7.43
C ASP A 132 -12.43 -8.30 -6.54
N ILE A 133 -11.11 -8.21 -6.76
CA ILE A 133 -10.12 -8.92 -5.95
C ILE A 133 -10.10 -8.40 -4.51
N LEU A 134 -10.14 -7.08 -4.30
CA LEU A 134 -10.14 -6.50 -2.96
C LEU A 134 -11.42 -6.84 -2.18
N GLU A 135 -12.56 -6.93 -2.87
CA GLU A 135 -13.84 -7.32 -2.28
C GLU A 135 -13.84 -8.79 -1.86
N GLN A 136 -13.26 -9.70 -2.66
CA GLN A 136 -13.06 -11.11 -2.28
C GLN A 136 -12.28 -11.21 -0.97
N TYR A 137 -11.14 -10.51 -0.85
CA TYR A 137 -10.34 -10.52 0.38
C TYR A 137 -11.05 -9.88 1.57
N THR A 138 -11.91 -8.90 1.34
CA THR A 138 -12.69 -8.26 2.40
C THR A 138 -13.81 -9.20 2.88
N ALA A 139 -14.50 -9.89 1.98
CA ALA A 139 -15.52 -10.88 2.31
C ALA A 139 -14.90 -12.09 3.06
N ASP A 140 -13.78 -12.62 2.58
CA ASP A 140 -13.07 -13.76 3.18
C ASP A 140 -12.48 -13.43 4.57
N SER A 141 -12.32 -12.14 4.89
CA SER A 141 -11.86 -11.71 6.20
C SER A 141 -12.90 -11.88 7.31
N GLY A 142 -14.17 -12.10 6.97
CA GLY A 142 -15.27 -12.23 7.94
C GLY A 142 -15.60 -10.95 8.70
N VAL A 143 -14.94 -9.83 8.40
CA VAL A 143 -15.23 -8.51 8.96
C VAL A 143 -16.30 -7.86 8.09
N GLN A 144 -17.54 -8.27 8.31
CA GLN A 144 -18.71 -7.72 7.64
C GLN A 144 -18.94 -6.27 8.09
N GLU A 145 -19.28 -5.38 7.16
CA GLU A 145 -19.83 -4.09 7.56
C GLU A 145 -21.17 -4.37 8.21
N VAL A 146 -21.24 -4.17 9.52
CA VAL A 146 -22.53 -3.96 10.15
C VAL A 146 -22.85 -2.51 9.83
N THR A 147 -23.83 -2.30 8.95
CA THR A 147 -24.31 -0.94 8.65
C THR A 147 -24.83 -0.29 9.94
N ALA A 148 -24.84 1.04 10.02
CA ALA A 148 -25.25 1.74 11.24
C ALA A 148 -26.65 1.31 11.74
N ASP A 149 -27.53 0.92 10.82
CA ASP A 149 -28.88 0.45 11.15
C ASP A 149 -28.91 -1.01 11.65
N GLU A 150 -28.05 -1.87 11.11
CA GLU A 150 -27.84 -3.23 11.65
C GLU A 150 -27.18 -3.16 13.03
N LEU A 151 -26.23 -2.24 13.24
CA LEU A 151 -25.58 -2.00 14.54
C LEU A 151 -26.62 -1.56 15.58
N ARG A 152 -27.50 -0.62 15.21
CA ARG A 152 -28.59 -0.17 16.09
C ARG A 152 -29.55 -1.31 16.44
N THR A 153 -29.86 -2.17 15.47
CA THR A 153 -30.75 -3.32 15.67
C THR A 153 -30.12 -4.35 16.61
N ILE A 154 -28.83 -4.65 16.44
CA ILE A 154 -28.08 -5.56 17.33
C ILE A 154 -27.99 -4.98 18.75
N VAL A 155 -27.67 -3.68 18.89
CA VAL A 155 -27.60 -3.01 20.20
C VAL A 155 -28.97 -2.99 20.88
N ALA A 156 -30.05 -2.71 20.15
CA ALA A 156 -31.41 -2.76 20.68
C ALA A 156 -31.79 -4.18 21.14
N GLY A 157 -31.38 -5.21 20.40
CA GLY A 157 -31.53 -6.62 20.78
C GLY A 157 -30.79 -6.96 22.07
N MET A 158 -29.53 -6.52 22.23
CA MET A 158 -28.78 -6.77 23.47
C MET A 158 -29.36 -6.02 24.67
N VAL A 159 -29.83 -4.79 24.50
CA VAL A 159 -30.47 -4.01 25.57
C VAL A 159 -31.77 -4.67 26.04
N THR A 160 -32.59 -5.17 25.11
CA THR A 160 -33.84 -5.89 25.47
C THR A 160 -33.54 -7.20 26.19
N ALA A 161 -32.55 -7.97 25.73
CA ALA A 161 -32.07 -9.18 26.42
C ALA A 161 -31.58 -8.88 27.84
N MET A 162 -30.72 -7.87 28.02
CA MET A 162 -30.24 -7.43 29.35
C MET A 162 -31.39 -6.99 30.27
N THR A 163 -32.41 -6.33 29.72
CA THR A 163 -33.57 -5.87 30.50
C THR A 163 -34.43 -7.05 30.96
N SER A 164 -34.51 -8.13 30.17
CA SER A 164 -35.21 -9.38 30.55
C SER A 164 -34.45 -10.20 31.60
N GLU A 165 -33.12 -10.11 31.63
CA GLU A 165 -32.26 -10.71 32.67
C GLU A 165 -32.17 -9.86 33.96
N GLY A 166 -32.89 -8.74 34.04
CA GLY A 166 -32.93 -7.87 35.24
C GLY A 166 -31.71 -6.97 35.42
N ALA A 167 -30.80 -6.91 34.44
CA ALA A 167 -29.66 -6.01 34.46
C ALA A 167 -30.07 -4.63 33.96
N ARG A 168 -30.19 -3.65 34.88
CA ARG A 168 -30.43 -2.24 34.53
C ARG A 168 -29.31 -1.76 33.58
N PRO A 169 -29.62 -1.16 32.43
CA PRO A 169 -28.59 -0.63 31.53
C PRO A 169 -27.74 0.40 32.29
N PRO A 170 -26.40 0.42 32.10
CA PRO A 170 -25.54 1.35 32.80
C PRO A 170 -25.97 2.77 32.46
N THR A 171 -26.55 3.47 33.44
CA THR A 171 -26.99 4.85 33.24
C THR A 171 -25.75 5.69 32.97
N ALA A 172 -25.73 6.41 31.85
CA ALA A 172 -24.67 7.33 31.43
C ALA A 172 -24.59 8.56 32.37
N LYS A 173 -24.32 8.34 33.66
CA LYS A 173 -24.14 9.38 34.68
C LYS A 173 -22.69 9.56 35.10
N HIS A 174 -21.75 8.84 34.49
CA HIS A 174 -20.34 8.96 34.84
C HIS A 174 -19.52 9.38 33.62
N ARG A 175 -19.16 10.68 33.64
CA ARG A 175 -17.89 11.20 33.12
C ARG A 175 -17.79 11.47 31.61
N TRP A 176 -18.49 12.50 31.15
CA TRP A 176 -18.09 13.32 29.98
C TRP A 176 -17.89 14.80 30.34
N ALA A 177 -17.44 15.05 31.58
CA ALA A 177 -16.83 16.30 31.96
C ALA A 177 -15.37 15.99 32.28
N MET A 178 -14.48 16.16 31.29
CA MET A 178 -13.09 16.61 31.42
C MET A 178 -12.34 16.34 30.11
N SER A 179 -11.98 17.46 29.47
CA SER A 179 -10.91 17.68 28.48
C SER A 179 -11.08 17.09 27.08
#